data_AF-A0A1X7SGE2-F1
#
_entry.id   AF-A0A1X7SGE2-F1
#
_cell.length_a   1.000
_cell.length_b   1.000
_cell.length_c   1.000
_cell.angle_alpha   90.00
_cell.angle_beta   90.00
_cell.angle_gamma   90.00
#
_symmetry.space_group_name_H-M   'P 1'
#
loop_
_entity.id
_entity.type
_entity.pdbx_description
1 polymer ?
#
loop_
_entity_poly.entity_id
_entity_poly.type
_entity_poly.pdbx_seq_one_letter_code
_entity_poly.pdbx_strand_id
1 'polypeptide(L)'
;MVGQYLIKLAKKLVKTRLGVANAVNIWKKTVEYDELTINERQKGDETFFKMLDSVRHGSLTDETIDTLKSRVFKVSIQEKYKELESEGTNPPICLFSKVDACQKINELMLESLETEKKELACVDVVDESGSTAKFDKKQEKKLEKLKDQPSKTAGLETVLSLAVGCRVMLRRIIDVTVGLVNGAIGTVMGIYATRISIKFDHIDVPCDIERVTSRFMLS
;
A
#
# COMPACT_ATOMS: atom_id res chain seq x y z
N MET A 1 -9.32 15.77 36.46
CA MET A 1 -9.60 17.10 35.87
C MET A 1 -9.23 17.03 34.40
N VAL A 2 -10.20 16.83 33.51
CA VAL A 2 -9.95 16.79 32.05
C VAL A 2 -10.29 18.17 31.50
N GLY A 3 -9.28 18.96 31.16
CA GLY A 3 -9.45 20.27 30.55
C GLY A 3 -9.96 20.12 29.12
N GLN A 4 -11.22 20.50 28.89
CA GLN A 4 -11.79 20.59 27.55
C GLN A 4 -11.23 21.82 26.83
N TYR A 5 -10.40 21.60 25.81
CA TYR A 5 -10.01 22.64 24.86
C TYR A 5 -11.17 22.90 23.89
N LEU A 6 -11.97 23.93 24.16
CA LEU A 6 -12.99 24.41 23.22
C LEU A 6 -12.34 25.34 22.19
N ILE A 7 -12.25 24.88 20.94
CA ILE A 7 -11.82 25.70 19.80
C ILE A 7 -12.91 26.73 19.48
N LYS A 8 -12.58 28.03 19.53
CA LYS A 8 -13.48 29.12 19.10
C LYS A 8 -13.68 29.05 17.58
N LEU A 9 -14.84 28.56 17.14
CA LEU A 9 -15.24 28.57 15.73
C LEU A 9 -15.89 29.90 15.33
N ALA A 10 -15.52 30.43 14.16
CA ALA A 10 -16.08 31.66 13.62
C ALA A 10 -17.59 31.51 13.30
N LYS A 11 -18.39 32.54 13.60
CA LYS A 11 -19.87 32.53 13.45
C LYS A 11 -20.38 32.10 12.06
N LYS A 12 -19.60 32.38 10.99
CA LYS A 12 -19.94 31.97 9.61
C LYS A 12 -19.88 30.44 9.43
N LEU A 13 -18.95 29.77 10.10
CA LEU A 13 -18.76 28.31 10.07
C LEU A 13 -19.82 27.58 10.92
N VAL A 14 -20.28 28.23 12.00
CA VAL A 14 -21.37 27.73 12.85
C VAL A 14 -22.69 27.70 12.07
N LYS A 15 -22.97 28.72 11.24
CA LYS A 15 -24.22 28.82 10.48
C LYS A 15 -24.36 27.73 9.39
N THR A 16 -23.27 27.36 8.72
CA THR A 16 -23.26 26.25 7.73
C THR A 16 -23.31 24.87 8.38
N ARG A 17 -22.78 24.71 9.61
CA ARG A 17 -22.80 23.43 10.34
C ARG A 17 -24.10 23.20 11.13
N LEU A 18 -24.82 24.25 11.52
CA LEU A 18 -26.12 24.14 12.20
C LEU A 18 -27.21 23.54 11.30
N GLY A 19 -27.12 23.68 9.97
CA GLY A 19 -27.99 22.95 9.04
C GLY A 19 -27.85 21.42 9.12
N VAL A 20 -26.76 20.93 9.71
CA VAL A 20 -26.47 19.52 9.97
C VAL A 20 -26.86 19.11 11.39
N ALA A 21 -27.19 20.05 12.29
CA ALA A 21 -27.55 19.73 13.68
C ALA A 21 -28.87 18.93 13.81
N ASN A 22 -29.75 19.04 12.80
CA ASN A 22 -30.98 18.24 12.68
C ASN A 22 -30.80 16.98 11.81
N ALA A 23 -29.61 16.72 11.27
CA ALA A 23 -29.35 15.51 10.52
C ALA A 23 -29.32 14.32 11.48
N VAL A 24 -29.96 13.21 11.10
CA VAL A 24 -29.96 11.99 11.90
C VAL A 24 -28.53 11.48 12.04
N ASN A 25 -28.06 11.36 13.28
CA ASN A 25 -26.80 10.65 13.56
C ASN A 25 -27.04 9.16 13.35
N ILE A 26 -26.77 8.68 12.13
CA ILE A 26 -26.92 7.28 11.73
C ILE A 26 -26.09 6.34 12.61
N TRP A 27 -24.86 6.72 12.97
CA TRP A 27 -24.01 5.92 13.87
C TRP A 27 -24.69 5.61 15.19
N LYS A 28 -25.32 6.61 15.81
CA LYS A 28 -26.02 6.40 17.09
C LYS A 28 -27.31 5.62 16.95
N LYS A 29 -28.00 5.71 15.80
CA LYS A 29 -29.35 5.15 15.64
C LYS A 29 -29.38 3.77 14.98
N THR A 30 -28.36 3.40 14.21
CA THR A 30 -28.40 2.18 13.38
C THR A 30 -27.21 1.25 13.59
N VAL A 31 -26.21 1.65 14.38
CA VAL A 31 -25.02 0.82 14.61
C VAL A 31 -25.10 0.22 16.01
N GLU A 32 -25.15 -1.10 16.04
CA GLU A 32 -24.90 -1.92 17.23
C GLU A 32 -23.41 -2.29 17.25
N TYR A 33 -22.85 -2.49 18.44
CA TYR A 33 -21.43 -2.74 18.63
C TYR A 33 -21.22 -3.96 19.52
N ASP A 34 -20.42 -4.90 19.04
CA ASP A 34 -19.90 -6.04 19.79
C ASP A 34 -18.37 -6.00 19.79
N GLU A 35 -17.77 -6.24 20.96
CA GLU A 35 -16.32 -6.27 21.12
C GLU A 35 -15.78 -7.69 20.98
N LEU A 36 -14.82 -7.87 20.05
CA LEU A 36 -14.06 -9.11 19.95
C LEU A 36 -12.85 -9.05 20.89
N THR A 37 -12.78 -10.01 21.81
CA THR A 37 -11.75 -10.05 22.87
C THR A 37 -10.66 -11.08 22.63
N ILE A 38 -10.80 -11.94 21.62
CA ILE A 38 -9.85 -13.01 21.30
C ILE A 38 -8.90 -12.58 20.19
N ASN A 39 -7.60 -12.70 20.43
CA ASN A 39 -6.55 -12.44 19.46
C ASN A 39 -5.97 -13.75 18.90
N GLU A 40 -6.29 -14.03 17.64
CA GLU A 40 -5.77 -15.22 16.93
C GLU A 40 -4.41 -14.98 16.26
N ARG A 41 -3.97 -13.72 16.09
CA ARG A 41 -2.74 -13.38 15.35
C ARG A 41 -1.48 -13.66 16.17
N GLN A 42 -1.51 -13.35 17.46
CA GLN A 42 -0.39 -13.60 18.40
C GLN A 42 -0.64 -14.84 19.27
N LYS A 43 -1.42 -15.81 18.77
CA LYS A 43 -1.79 -17.00 19.52
C LYS A 43 -0.53 -17.78 19.95
N GLY A 44 -0.44 -18.09 21.24
CA GLY A 44 0.69 -18.81 21.83
C GLY A 44 1.82 -17.90 22.34
N ASP A 45 1.77 -16.58 22.09
CA ASP A 45 2.72 -15.60 22.63
C ASP A 45 1.99 -14.53 23.47
N GLU A 46 1.69 -14.88 24.71
CA GLU A 46 0.97 -14.00 25.64
C GLU A 46 1.77 -12.73 25.97
N THR A 47 3.10 -12.84 26.05
CA THR A 47 3.98 -11.70 26.32
C THR A 47 3.90 -10.69 25.18
N PHE A 48 3.98 -11.14 23.93
CA PHE A 48 3.87 -10.25 22.78
C PHE A 48 2.46 -9.66 22.64
N PHE A 49 1.42 -10.45 22.90
CA PHE A 49 0.05 -9.97 22.93
C PHE A 49 -0.13 -8.81 23.93
N LYS A 50 0.27 -9.00 25.19
CA LYS A 50 0.18 -7.98 26.24
C LYS A 50 0.93 -6.71 25.86
N MET A 51 2.12 -6.87 25.29
CA MET A 51 2.92 -5.75 24.81
C MET A 51 2.19 -4.92 23.74
N LEU A 52 1.59 -5.58 22.74
CA LEU A 52 0.82 -4.90 21.68
C LEU A 52 -0.47 -4.26 22.22
N ASP A 53 -1.12 -4.88 23.20
CA ASP A 53 -2.31 -4.32 23.84
C ASP A 53 -1.97 -3.04 24.64
N SER A 54 -0.84 -3.02 25.35
CA SER A 54 -0.32 -1.81 25.99
C SER A 54 -0.02 -0.70 24.98
N VAL A 55 0.57 -1.03 23.83
CA VAL A 55 0.80 -0.08 22.72
C VAL A 55 -0.53 0.51 22.23
N ARG A 56 -1.54 -0.34 22.00
CA ARG A 56 -2.89 0.06 21.54
C ARG A 56 -3.55 1.06 22.50
N HIS A 57 -3.44 0.82 23.80
CA HIS A 57 -4.02 1.69 24.84
C HIS A 57 -3.15 2.91 25.19
N GLY A 58 -1.93 3.00 24.66
CA GLY A 58 -0.97 4.06 25.00
C GLY A 58 -0.42 3.94 26.43
N SER A 59 -0.40 2.74 27.00
CA SER A 59 0.02 2.43 28.37
C SER A 59 1.31 1.61 28.40
N LEU A 60 2.35 2.14 27.77
CA LEU A 60 3.65 1.47 27.63
C LEU A 60 4.39 1.47 28.97
N THR A 61 4.91 0.30 29.37
CA THR A 61 5.86 0.19 30.49
C THR A 61 7.30 0.36 30.02
N ASP A 62 8.22 0.68 30.93
CA ASP A 62 9.64 0.80 30.60
C ASP A 62 10.21 -0.51 30.04
N GLU A 63 9.78 -1.66 30.55
CA GLU A 63 10.20 -2.98 30.04
C GLU A 63 9.73 -3.21 28.60
N THR A 64 8.52 -2.75 28.27
CA THR A 64 8.00 -2.80 26.89
C THR A 64 8.85 -1.93 25.96
N ILE A 65 9.16 -0.71 26.39
CA ILE A 65 9.97 0.23 25.62
C ILE A 65 11.36 -0.33 25.39
N ASP A 66 11.99 -0.89 26.41
CA ASP A 66 13.33 -1.47 26.32
C ASP A 66 13.35 -2.73 25.44
N THR A 67 12.31 -3.56 25.54
CA THR A 67 12.12 -4.70 24.65
C THR A 67 12.04 -4.24 23.20
N LEU A 68 11.24 -3.22 22.88
CA LEU A 68 11.12 -2.69 21.51
C LEU A 68 12.44 -2.06 21.03
N LYS A 69 13.13 -1.30 21.89
CA LYS A 69 14.45 -0.71 21.59
C LYS A 69 15.50 -1.78 21.31
N SER A 70 15.46 -2.91 22.00
CA SER A 70 16.39 -4.02 21.76
C SER A 70 16.27 -4.63 20.35
N ARG A 71 15.12 -4.42 19.67
CA ARG A 71 14.89 -4.88 18.30
C ARG A 71 15.39 -3.91 17.22
N VAL A 72 15.91 -2.75 17.62
CA VAL A 72 16.53 -1.79 16.69
C VAL A 72 17.88 -2.35 16.24
N PHE A 73 18.01 -2.61 14.94
CA PHE A 73 19.26 -3.05 14.34
C PHE A 73 20.12 -1.86 13.89
N LYS A 74 21.45 -2.05 13.89
CA LYS A 74 22.44 -1.02 13.49
C LYS A 74 22.94 -1.18 12.05
N VAL A 75 22.55 -2.26 11.38
CA VAL A 75 22.91 -2.55 9.98
C VAL A 75 21.98 -1.83 9.02
N SER A 76 22.33 -1.81 7.73
CA SER A 76 21.43 -1.30 6.70
C SER A 76 20.18 -2.18 6.57
N ILE A 77 19.08 -1.60 6.07
CA ILE A 77 17.85 -2.34 5.80
C ILE A 77 18.11 -3.47 4.80
N GLN A 78 18.95 -3.24 3.78
CA GLN A 78 19.28 -4.24 2.76
C GLN A 78 20.00 -5.45 3.36
N GLU A 79 20.99 -5.22 4.23
CA GLU A 79 21.70 -6.30 4.93
C GLU A 79 20.76 -7.07 5.83
N LYS A 80 19.94 -6.38 6.63
CA LYS A 80 18.99 -7.04 7.54
C LYS A 80 17.93 -7.82 6.77
N TYR A 81 17.49 -7.31 5.63
CA TYR A 81 16.54 -7.99 4.75
C TYR A 81 17.11 -9.33 4.28
N LYS A 82 18.34 -9.32 3.74
CA LYS A 82 19.01 -10.54 3.24
C LYS A 82 19.27 -11.56 4.35
N GLU A 83 19.67 -11.09 5.54
CA GLU A 83 19.82 -11.93 6.73
C GLU A 83 18.51 -12.67 7.05
N LEU A 84 17.40 -11.93 7.18
CA LEU A 84 16.09 -12.49 7.50
C LEU A 84 15.52 -13.37 6.37
N GLU A 85 15.79 -13.02 5.12
CA GLU A 85 15.39 -13.83 3.96
C GLU A 85 16.08 -15.20 3.97
N SER A 86 17.34 -15.27 4.42
CA SER A 86 18.09 -16.53 4.54
C SER A 86 17.70 -17.40 5.74
N GLU A 87 17.15 -16.79 6.80
CA GLU A 87 16.67 -17.50 7.99
C GLU A 87 15.24 -18.01 7.83
N GLY A 88 14.43 -17.33 7.01
CA GLY A 88 13.00 -17.53 6.88
C GLY A 88 12.59 -18.46 5.73
N THR A 89 11.35 -18.94 5.79
CA THR A 89 10.68 -19.60 4.66
C THR A 89 10.04 -18.60 3.69
N ASN A 90 9.75 -17.38 4.15
CA ASN A 90 9.12 -16.32 3.38
C ASN A 90 9.95 -15.04 3.47
N PRO A 91 10.08 -14.28 2.37
CA PRO A 91 10.80 -13.01 2.39
C PRO A 91 10.15 -12.01 3.35
N PRO A 92 10.95 -11.23 4.11
CA PRO A 92 10.41 -10.24 5.04
C PRO A 92 9.68 -9.11 4.30
N ILE A 93 8.75 -8.44 5.01
CA ILE A 93 8.03 -7.26 4.53
C ILE A 93 8.45 -6.06 5.38
N CYS A 94 8.94 -5.01 4.71
CA CYS A 94 9.30 -3.76 5.36
C CYS A 94 8.12 -2.77 5.31
N LEU A 95 7.75 -2.21 6.47
CA LEU A 95 6.71 -1.20 6.57
C LEU A 95 7.33 0.18 6.85
N PHE A 96 6.90 1.19 6.09
CA PHE A 96 7.35 2.57 6.25
C PHE A 96 6.15 3.52 6.39
N SER A 97 6.37 4.65 7.06
CA SER A 97 5.34 5.66 7.28
C SER A 97 5.03 6.51 6.05
N LYS A 98 5.93 6.54 5.06
CA LYS A 98 5.80 7.36 3.85
C LYS A 98 6.11 6.55 2.59
N VAL A 99 5.41 6.89 1.51
CA VAL A 99 5.55 6.24 0.20
C VAL A 99 6.93 6.48 -0.42
N ASP A 100 7.52 7.67 -0.23
CA ASP A 100 8.86 7.99 -0.76
C ASP A 100 9.95 7.11 -0.14
N ALA A 101 9.83 6.77 1.14
CA ALA A 101 10.71 5.83 1.81
C ALA A 101 10.54 4.40 1.26
N CYS A 102 9.29 3.95 1.05
CA CYS A 102 9.02 2.66 0.39
C CYS A 102 9.66 2.62 -1.00
N GLN A 103 9.48 3.67 -1.81
CA GLN A 103 10.00 3.72 -3.17
C GLN A 103 11.53 3.63 -3.20
N LYS A 104 12.23 4.42 -2.38
CA LYS A 104 13.70 4.37 -2.28
C LYS A 104 14.20 2.97 -1.93
N ILE A 105 13.57 2.30 -0.96
CA ILE A 105 13.97 0.95 -0.58
C ILE A 105 13.64 -0.06 -1.68
N ASN A 106 12.48 0.05 -2.33
CA ASN A 106 12.12 -0.83 -3.43
C ASN A 106 13.10 -0.69 -4.62
N GLU A 107 13.48 0.54 -4.97
CA GLU A 107 14.49 0.82 -6.00
C GLU A 107 15.85 0.23 -5.62
N LEU A 108 16.31 0.48 -4.40
CA LEU A 108 17.57 -0.07 -3.87
C LEU A 108 17.59 -1.60 -3.84
N MET A 109 16.47 -2.24 -3.52
CA MET A 109 16.36 -3.71 -3.54
C MET A 109 16.32 -4.25 -4.98
N LEU A 110 15.59 -3.57 -5.88
CA LEU A 110 15.52 -3.93 -7.31
C LEU A 110 16.88 -3.81 -8.00
N GLU A 111 17.63 -2.76 -7.71
CA GLU A 111 18.99 -2.53 -8.23
C GLU A 111 20.02 -3.53 -7.69
N SER A 112 19.73 -4.13 -6.53
CA SER A 112 20.61 -5.14 -5.93
C SER A 112 20.44 -6.55 -6.52
N LEU A 113 19.44 -6.74 -7.39
CA LEU A 113 19.22 -8.01 -8.10
C LEU A 113 20.22 -8.16 -9.25
N GLU A 114 20.74 -9.37 -9.43
CA GLU A 114 21.68 -9.70 -10.51
C GLU A 114 21.02 -9.78 -11.89
N THR A 115 19.68 -9.92 -11.91
CA THR A 115 18.91 -10.08 -13.15
C THR A 115 18.66 -8.75 -13.85
N GLU A 116 18.51 -8.80 -15.17
CA GLU A 116 18.20 -7.63 -15.98
C GLU A 116 16.90 -6.93 -15.54
N LYS A 117 17.00 -5.62 -15.27
CA LYS A 117 15.86 -4.73 -15.03
C LYS A 117 15.16 -4.42 -16.36
N LYS A 118 13.86 -4.69 -16.41
CA LYS A 118 12.97 -4.36 -17.53
C LYS A 118 12.02 -3.25 -17.13
N GLU A 119 11.92 -2.23 -17.99
CA GLU A 119 11.01 -1.11 -17.80
C GLU A 119 9.77 -1.30 -18.69
N LEU A 120 8.60 -1.28 -18.06
CA LEU A 120 7.31 -1.40 -18.72
C LEU A 120 6.61 -0.04 -18.71
N ALA A 121 6.73 0.70 -19.81
CA ALA A 121 6.03 1.97 -19.97
C ALA A 121 4.51 1.76 -20.14
N CYS A 122 3.73 2.65 -19.53
CA CYS A 122 2.31 2.80 -19.81
C CYS A 122 2.10 3.37 -21.22
N VAL A 123 0.97 3.04 -21.84
CA VAL A 123 0.54 3.62 -23.11
C VAL A 123 -0.72 4.44 -22.84
N ASP A 124 -0.57 5.76 -22.88
CA ASP A 124 -1.69 6.67 -22.69
C ASP A 124 -2.38 6.94 -24.04
N VAL A 125 -3.71 6.84 -24.05
CA VAL A 125 -4.55 7.06 -25.24
C VAL A 125 -5.73 7.95 -24.84
N VAL A 126 -6.09 8.88 -25.73
CA VAL A 126 -7.26 9.76 -25.53
C VAL A 126 -8.54 9.01 -25.92
N ASP A 127 -9.50 8.95 -25.00
CA ASP A 127 -10.83 8.38 -25.23
C ASP A 127 -11.73 9.44 -25.90
N GLU A 128 -11.50 9.68 -27.20
CA GLU A 128 -12.42 10.45 -28.03
C GLU A 128 -13.28 9.50 -28.87
N SER A 129 -14.59 9.75 -28.91
CA SER A 129 -15.57 9.03 -29.72
C SER A 129 -15.35 9.14 -31.26
N GLY A 130 -14.20 9.63 -31.69
CA GLY A 130 -13.71 9.65 -33.07
C GLY A 130 -12.23 9.26 -33.11
N SER A 131 -11.87 8.37 -34.02
CA SER A 131 -10.53 7.76 -34.10
C SER A 131 -9.39 8.78 -34.25
N THR A 132 -8.30 8.55 -33.51
CA THR A 132 -6.96 9.15 -33.67
C THR A 132 -6.73 10.60 -33.21
N ALA A 133 -7.34 11.01 -32.10
CA ALA A 133 -6.92 12.23 -31.42
C ALA A 133 -5.55 12.06 -30.75
N LYS A 134 -4.54 12.79 -31.22
CA LYS A 134 -3.26 12.94 -30.53
C LYS A 134 -3.47 13.88 -29.33
N PHE A 135 -2.73 13.64 -28.24
CA PHE A 135 -2.72 14.58 -27.13
C PHE A 135 -2.39 15.99 -27.64
N ASP A 136 -3.18 16.98 -27.24
CA ASP A 136 -2.80 18.37 -27.47
C ASP A 136 -1.64 18.76 -26.52
N LYS A 137 -0.88 19.82 -26.86
CA LYS A 137 0.25 20.30 -26.05
C LYS A 137 -0.14 20.65 -24.61
N LYS A 138 -1.41 20.95 -24.33
CA LYS A 138 -1.90 21.29 -23.00
C LYS A 138 -2.16 20.03 -22.18
N GLN A 139 -2.69 18.98 -22.81
CA GLN A 139 -2.89 17.66 -22.21
C GLN A 139 -1.55 16.98 -21.93
N GLU A 140 -0.58 17.04 -22.85
CA GLU A 140 0.79 16.51 -22.62
C GLU A 140 1.43 17.15 -21.38
N LYS A 141 1.38 18.48 -21.28
CA LYS A 141 1.89 19.22 -20.11
C LYS A 141 1.15 18.90 -18.82
N LYS A 142 -0.14 18.56 -18.89
CA LYS A 142 -0.90 18.13 -17.71
C LYS A 142 -0.48 16.73 -17.29
N LEU A 143 -0.39 15.81 -18.24
CA LEU A 143 0.02 14.42 -18.01
C LEU A 143 1.44 14.34 -17.43
N GLU A 144 2.36 15.18 -17.92
CA GLU A 144 3.72 15.25 -17.40
C GLU A 144 3.78 15.63 -15.91
N LYS A 145 2.86 16.47 -15.43
CA LYS A 145 2.75 16.84 -14.01
C LYS A 145 2.17 15.72 -13.14
N LEU A 146 1.62 14.67 -13.75
CA LEU A 146 0.99 13.54 -13.06
C LEU A 146 1.90 12.30 -12.99
N LYS A 147 3.10 12.35 -13.59
CA LYS A 147 4.02 11.19 -13.67
C LYS A 147 4.33 10.57 -12.30
N ASP A 148 4.45 11.42 -11.27
CA ASP A 148 4.76 11.02 -9.89
C ASP A 148 3.51 10.87 -9.01
N GLN A 149 2.30 10.89 -9.60
CA GLN A 149 1.04 10.82 -8.86
C GLN A 149 0.12 9.71 -9.38
N PRO A 150 0.44 8.44 -9.07
CA PRO A 150 -0.35 7.28 -9.52
C PRO A 150 -1.82 7.36 -9.09
N SER A 151 -2.11 8.00 -7.95
CA SER A 151 -3.48 8.23 -7.48
C SER A 151 -4.34 9.06 -8.42
N LYS A 152 -3.72 9.81 -9.36
CA LYS A 152 -4.39 10.61 -10.38
C LYS A 152 -4.39 9.95 -11.76
N THR A 153 -3.69 8.85 -11.96
CA THR A 153 -3.60 8.06 -13.20
C THR A 153 -4.26 6.68 -13.03
N ALA A 154 -5.44 6.65 -12.39
CA ALA A 154 -6.18 5.44 -12.07
C ALA A 154 -5.40 4.37 -11.26
N GLY A 155 -4.34 4.76 -10.56
CA GLY A 155 -3.49 3.86 -9.79
C GLY A 155 -2.46 3.10 -10.64
N LEU A 156 -2.18 3.55 -11.87
CA LEU A 156 -1.15 2.98 -12.74
C LEU A 156 0.11 3.85 -12.73
N GLU A 157 1.26 3.20 -12.64
CA GLU A 157 2.58 3.84 -12.78
C GLU A 157 2.83 4.19 -14.25
N THR A 158 3.55 5.29 -14.50
CA THR A 158 3.93 5.68 -15.86
C THR A 158 4.98 4.76 -16.45
N VAL A 159 5.93 4.32 -15.63
CA VAL A 159 6.90 3.28 -15.94
C VAL A 159 6.97 2.33 -14.75
N LEU A 160 6.77 1.03 -15.01
CA LEU A 160 6.92 -0.01 -14.01
C LEU A 160 8.23 -0.76 -14.25
N SER A 161 9.17 -0.63 -13.31
CA SER A 161 10.46 -1.32 -13.36
C SER A 161 10.39 -2.66 -12.63
N LEU A 162 10.77 -3.74 -13.30
CA LEU A 162 10.71 -5.10 -12.78
C LEU A 162 11.97 -5.89 -13.14
N ALA A 163 12.28 -6.91 -12.36
CA ALA A 163 13.33 -7.87 -12.64
C ALA A 163 12.90 -9.25 -12.16
N VAL A 164 13.48 -10.32 -12.70
CA VAL A 164 13.18 -11.68 -12.22
C VAL A 164 13.68 -11.81 -10.78
N GLY A 165 12.88 -12.38 -9.90
CA GLY A 165 13.17 -12.47 -8.47
C GLY A 165 12.72 -11.25 -7.65
N CYS A 166 12.26 -10.15 -8.27
CA CYS A 166 11.72 -9.03 -7.49
C CYS A 166 10.36 -9.37 -6.87
N ARG A 167 10.08 -8.76 -5.72
CA ARG A 167 8.80 -8.87 -5.01
C ARG A 167 7.81 -7.84 -5.55
N VAL A 168 6.57 -8.26 -5.75
CA VAL A 168 5.49 -7.42 -6.27
C VAL A 168 4.23 -7.61 -5.44
N MET A 169 3.40 -6.57 -5.38
CA MET A 169 2.09 -6.60 -4.77
C MET A 169 1.03 -6.22 -5.80
N LEU A 170 -0.01 -7.04 -5.87
CA LEU A 170 -1.15 -6.78 -6.74
C LEU A 170 -1.99 -5.62 -6.18
N ARG A 171 -2.25 -4.60 -7.00
CA ARG A 171 -3.02 -3.40 -6.59
C ARG A 171 -4.50 -3.42 -6.97
N ARG A 172 -4.92 -4.45 -7.71
CA ARG A 172 -6.28 -4.57 -8.25
C ARG A 172 -6.77 -6.00 -8.10
N ILE A 173 -8.06 -6.15 -7.85
CA ILE A 173 -8.69 -7.46 -7.85
C ILE A 173 -8.76 -7.94 -9.30
N ILE A 174 -8.26 -9.15 -9.56
CA ILE A 174 -8.34 -9.81 -10.87
C ILE A 174 -9.36 -10.94 -10.78
N ASP A 175 -9.14 -11.87 -9.85
CA ASP A 175 -10.01 -13.02 -9.64
C ASP A 175 -10.00 -13.44 -8.17
N VAL A 176 -11.14 -13.27 -7.50
CA VAL A 176 -11.31 -13.59 -6.09
C VAL A 176 -11.30 -15.10 -5.85
N THR A 177 -11.72 -15.91 -6.83
CA THR A 177 -11.88 -17.36 -6.67
C THR A 177 -10.54 -18.08 -6.53
N VAL A 178 -9.50 -17.54 -7.16
CA VAL A 178 -8.12 -18.05 -7.09
C VAL A 178 -7.23 -17.20 -6.16
N GLY A 179 -7.79 -16.23 -5.44
CA GLY A 179 -7.05 -15.40 -4.49
C GLY A 179 -6.19 -14.30 -5.12
N LEU A 180 -6.42 -13.93 -6.39
CA LEU A 180 -5.78 -12.78 -7.03
C LEU A 180 -6.51 -11.48 -6.65
N VAL A 181 -6.32 -11.10 -5.39
CA VAL A 181 -6.96 -9.94 -4.75
C VAL A 181 -5.97 -8.81 -4.52
N ASN A 182 -6.47 -7.59 -4.30
CA ASN A 182 -5.64 -6.46 -3.90
C ASN A 182 -4.86 -6.78 -2.62
N GLY A 183 -3.55 -6.52 -2.63
CA GLY A 183 -2.63 -6.86 -1.54
C GLY A 183 -1.96 -8.23 -1.67
N ALA A 184 -2.33 -9.05 -2.66
CA ALA A 184 -1.63 -10.32 -2.94
C ALA A 184 -0.16 -10.05 -3.27
N ILE A 185 0.76 -10.69 -2.55
CA ILE A 185 2.20 -10.52 -2.72
C ILE A 185 2.78 -11.76 -3.39
N GLY A 186 3.75 -11.55 -4.28
CA GLY A 186 4.45 -12.63 -4.96
C GLY A 186 5.81 -12.24 -5.48
N THR A 187 6.48 -13.21 -6.08
CA THR A 187 7.80 -13.06 -6.68
C THR A 187 7.71 -13.24 -8.20
N VAL A 188 8.35 -12.34 -8.96
CA VAL A 188 8.39 -12.42 -10.42
C VAL A 188 9.26 -13.61 -10.85
N MET A 189 8.67 -14.55 -11.57
CA MET A 189 9.35 -15.74 -12.09
C MET A 189 9.86 -15.52 -13.52
N GLY A 190 9.18 -14.68 -14.30
CA GLY A 190 9.53 -14.43 -15.70
C GLY A 190 8.83 -13.21 -16.27
N ILE A 191 9.52 -12.48 -17.15
CA ILE A 191 9.00 -11.28 -17.82
C ILE A 191 9.05 -11.51 -19.32
N TYR A 192 7.87 -11.64 -19.93
CA TYR A 192 7.66 -11.88 -21.35
C TYR A 192 7.06 -10.64 -22.05
N ALA A 193 6.96 -10.67 -23.38
CA ALA A 193 6.50 -9.52 -24.16
C ALA A 193 5.08 -9.06 -23.80
N THR A 194 4.18 -9.98 -23.48
CA THR A 194 2.75 -9.70 -23.25
C THR A 194 2.29 -9.96 -21.82
N ARG A 195 3.10 -10.66 -21.01
CA ARG A 195 2.71 -11.16 -19.69
C ARG A 195 3.89 -11.28 -18.73
N ILE A 196 3.57 -11.31 -17.45
CA ILE A 196 4.52 -11.47 -16.35
C ILE A 196 4.08 -12.67 -15.53
N SER A 197 4.95 -13.67 -15.41
CA SER A 197 4.67 -14.83 -14.55
C SER A 197 5.07 -14.48 -13.12
N ILE A 198 4.12 -14.60 -12.18
CA ILE A 198 4.31 -14.29 -10.76
C ILE A 198 3.92 -15.50 -9.92
N LYS A 199 4.80 -15.89 -9.00
CA LYS A 199 4.50 -16.88 -7.97
C LYS A 199 4.03 -16.14 -6.71
N PHE A 200 2.71 -16.11 -6.49
CA PHE A 200 2.13 -15.51 -5.30
C PHE A 200 2.35 -16.40 -4.07
N ASP A 201 2.56 -15.78 -2.90
CA ASP A 201 2.96 -16.49 -1.67
C ASP A 201 1.91 -17.52 -1.22
N HIS A 202 0.63 -17.20 -1.42
CA HIS A 202 -0.51 -18.03 -1.01
C HIS A 202 -1.09 -18.89 -2.15
N ILE A 203 -0.48 -18.88 -3.34
CA ILE A 203 -0.96 -19.65 -4.51
C ILE A 203 0.14 -20.60 -4.97
N ASP A 204 -0.15 -21.90 -5.03
CA ASP A 204 0.84 -22.94 -5.35
C ASP A 204 1.38 -22.89 -6.78
N VAL A 205 0.58 -22.45 -7.74
CA VAL A 205 0.97 -22.39 -9.15
C VAL A 205 1.26 -20.94 -9.54
N PRO A 206 2.35 -20.65 -10.29
CA PRO A 206 2.58 -19.33 -10.85
C PRO A 206 1.40 -18.87 -11.72
N CYS A 207 1.05 -17.59 -11.61
CA CYS A 207 0.00 -16.95 -12.40
C CYS A 207 0.61 -15.99 -13.42
N ASP A 208 0.07 -16.01 -14.64
CA ASP A 208 0.43 -15.02 -15.66
C ASP A 208 -0.45 -13.78 -15.54
N ILE A 209 0.17 -12.62 -15.39
CA ILE A 209 -0.49 -11.32 -15.32
C ILE A 209 -0.23 -10.56 -16.61
N GLU A 210 -1.31 -10.15 -17.26
CA GLU A 210 -1.28 -9.37 -18.50
C GLU A 210 -1.37 -7.86 -18.24
N ARG A 211 -1.13 -7.07 -19.29
CA ARG A 211 -1.34 -5.62 -19.23
C ARG A 211 -2.82 -5.31 -19.00
N VAL A 212 -3.06 -4.33 -18.14
CA VAL A 212 -4.41 -3.83 -17.83
C VAL A 212 -4.60 -2.43 -18.40
N THR A 213 -5.83 -2.14 -18.84
CA THR A 213 -6.24 -0.81 -19.28
C THR A 213 -7.09 -0.14 -18.20
N SER A 214 -6.98 1.18 -18.07
CA SER A 214 -7.79 1.96 -17.15
C SER A 214 -8.06 3.34 -17.69
N ARG A 215 -9.20 3.92 -17.31
CA ARG A 215 -9.55 5.30 -17.67
C ARG A 215 -9.34 6.23 -16.48
N PHE A 216 -8.89 7.45 -16.77
CA PHE A 216 -8.82 8.56 -15.82
C PHE A 216 -9.12 9.87 -16.55
N MET A 217 -9.46 10.91 -15.79
CA MET A 217 -9.77 12.23 -16.34
C MET A 217 -8.62 13.20 -16.06
N LEU A 218 -8.16 13.91 -17.10
CA LEU A 218 -7.21 15.01 -16.95
C LEU A 218 -7.93 16.27 -16.46
N SER A 219 -8.01 16.45 -15.14
CA SER A 219 -8.54 17.68 -14.51
C SER A 219 -7.78 18.93 -14.96
#